data_AF-A0A3M3K566-F1
#
_entry.id   AF-A0A3M3K566-F1
#
_cell.length_a   1.000
_cell.length_b   1.000
_cell.length_c   1.000
_cell.angle_alpha   90.00
_cell.angle_beta   90.00
_cell.angle_gamma   90.00
#
_symmetry.space_group_name_H-M   'P 1'
#
loop_
_entity.id
_entity.type
_entity.pdbx_description
1 polymer ?
#
loop_
_entity_poly.entity_id
_entity_poly.type
_entity_poly.pdbx_seq_one_letter_code
_entity_poly.pdbx_strand_id
1 'polypeptide(L)'
;MFGASLSAIEVQACKVNNDSKLANRDLIKFRGPHANSGSNDQSRHSATRIAWRATFRHTRTFCNFNKMYIHAEPLQVTWFLRKRPIAADHGAQDQRITGAGESIRDQTWRAAMKIVIAPDSFKDSLSAQAVADAIASGLAEVWPDAELVKCPMADGGEGTIEALLDACHGELMSARVSGPLGAPVDAQWGWLADSKTAIIEMAMASGLQLLTLEQRDACVTSTVGTGQLIRAALDVGAQRVILAIGGSATNDGGSGMLSALGARFIDAQGQPLPPEGLALGLLARIDLSGFDPRLSDVCVEIAADVDNPLCGANGASHVFGPQKGASAAQVLALDAALGHFADHSAQVLGHDLRDSPGSGAAGGMGFAAKAYLKAAFRAGVEVVAELTGLEQALIGADLVITGEGRFDAQTLRGKTPLGVARVAQRQQVPVVVLAGTLDDGYEQLYRHGISAAFALTSGPMSLEQACRDASALLHDRARDVALLWQSAAGH
;
A
#
# COMPACT_ATOMS: atom_id res chain seq x y z
N MET A 1 9.76 45.08 55.45
CA MET A 1 8.54 44.47 56.00
C MET A 1 7.91 43.64 54.89
N PHE A 2 7.80 42.33 55.15
CA PHE A 2 7.04 41.27 54.45
C PHE A 2 7.29 41.05 52.94
N GLY A 3 7.76 39.90 52.43
CA GLY A 3 8.15 38.62 53.03
C GLY A 3 7.78 37.43 52.11
N ALA A 4 8.78 36.59 51.77
CA ALA A 4 8.74 35.15 51.38
C ALA A 4 7.83 34.73 50.18
N SER A 5 8.03 33.66 49.42
CA SER A 5 8.71 32.37 49.59
C SER A 5 8.85 31.72 48.19
N LEU A 6 10.00 31.14 47.87
CA LEU A 6 10.11 30.08 46.86
C LEU A 6 10.54 28.83 47.61
N SER A 7 9.56 28.03 48.01
CA SER A 7 9.74 26.71 48.58
C SER A 7 9.71 25.67 47.47
N ALA A 8 10.77 24.85 47.40
CA ALA A 8 10.77 23.59 46.69
C ALA A 8 9.62 22.71 47.20
N ILE A 9 8.82 22.16 46.28
CA ILE A 9 7.86 21.11 46.57
C ILE A 9 8.31 19.85 45.85
N GLU A 10 8.78 18.92 46.68
CA GLU A 10 9.04 17.52 46.42
C GLU A 10 7.73 16.76 46.63
N VAL A 11 7.23 16.05 45.62
CA VAL A 11 6.18 15.02 45.77
C VAL A 11 6.52 13.87 44.81
N GLN A 12 7.20 12.82 45.30
CA GLN A 12 6.64 11.53 45.73
C GLN A 12 5.91 10.74 44.63
N ALA A 13 6.62 9.78 44.02
CA ALA A 13 6.01 8.62 43.38
C ALA A 13 6.18 7.39 44.27
N CYS A 14 5.05 6.82 44.69
CA CYS A 14 4.92 5.69 45.59
C CYS A 14 5.54 4.41 45.02
N LYS A 15 6.22 3.70 45.93
CA LYS A 15 6.69 2.32 45.80
C LYS A 15 5.50 1.39 46.06
N VAL A 16 5.13 0.54 45.10
CA VAL A 16 4.29 -0.63 45.37
C VAL A 16 5.05 -1.87 44.91
N ASN A 17 5.29 -2.72 45.91
CA ASN A 17 5.91 -4.04 45.81
C ASN A 17 5.07 -4.98 44.94
N ASN A 18 5.73 -5.91 44.26
CA ASN A 18 5.15 -7.23 44.09
C ASN A 18 6.19 -8.30 44.41
N ASP A 19 6.00 -8.89 45.58
CA ASP A 19 6.69 -10.07 46.08
C ASP A 19 5.60 -11.12 46.34
N SER A 20 5.57 -12.19 45.55
CA SER A 20 5.02 -13.51 45.93
C SER A 20 5.50 -14.52 44.88
N LYS A 21 6.57 -15.28 45.13
CA LYS A 21 6.73 -16.47 45.98
C LYS A 21 5.89 -17.69 45.58
N LEU A 22 6.63 -18.80 45.40
CA LEU A 22 6.31 -20.21 45.67
C LEU A 22 5.50 -20.93 44.56
N ALA A 23 5.83 -22.15 44.11
CA ALA A 23 6.74 -23.18 44.62
C ALA A 23 7.14 -24.18 43.52
N ASN A 24 8.41 -24.59 43.56
CA ASN A 24 8.93 -25.96 43.51
C ASN A 24 8.12 -27.07 42.79
N ARG A 25 8.72 -27.71 41.78
CA ARG A 25 9.09 -29.14 41.79
C ARG A 25 9.82 -29.56 40.52
N ASP A 26 11.05 -30.05 40.69
CA ASP A 26 11.74 -30.93 39.75
C ASP A 26 10.93 -32.21 39.49
N LEU A 27 10.88 -32.68 38.24
CA LEU A 27 11.30 -34.02 37.79
C LEU A 27 10.67 -34.39 36.42
N ILE A 28 11.55 -34.49 35.43
CA ILE A 28 11.69 -35.54 34.39
C ILE A 28 10.43 -36.01 33.62
N LYS A 29 10.45 -35.82 32.28
CA LYS A 29 10.47 -36.86 31.21
C LYS A 29 9.75 -36.34 29.96
N PHE A 30 10.49 -36.10 28.88
CA PHE A 30 9.94 -36.27 27.54
C PHE A 30 10.80 -37.27 26.76
N ARG A 31 10.11 -38.34 26.34
CA ARG A 31 10.61 -39.47 25.55
C ARG A 31 10.88 -39.00 24.12
N GLY A 32 12.05 -39.38 23.60
CA GLY A 32 12.31 -39.43 22.16
C GLY A 32 11.61 -40.63 21.50
N PRO A 33 11.47 -40.61 20.16
CA PRO A 33 10.56 -41.46 19.41
C PRO A 33 11.10 -42.88 19.17
N HIS A 34 10.18 -43.82 19.05
CA HIS A 34 10.43 -45.21 18.67
C HIS A 34 10.93 -45.33 17.22
N ALA A 35 12.01 -46.07 17.05
CA ALA A 35 12.41 -46.67 15.79
C ALA A 35 11.61 -47.96 15.53
N ASN A 36 11.27 -48.23 14.26
CA ASN A 36 11.14 -49.60 13.80
C ASN A 36 11.67 -49.78 12.37
N SER A 37 12.49 -50.83 12.27
CA SER A 37 13.24 -51.43 11.16
C SER A 37 12.66 -51.46 9.74
N GLY A 38 13.57 -51.50 8.73
CA GLY A 38 13.26 -51.97 7.37
C GLY A 38 14.30 -51.68 6.27
N SER A 39 15.34 -52.54 6.18
CA SER A 39 16.12 -52.96 4.98
C SER A 39 16.87 -51.98 4.06
N ASN A 40 18.18 -52.29 3.90
CA ASN A 40 19.07 -52.20 2.73
C ASN A 40 18.92 -51.03 1.74
N ASP A 41 19.95 -50.19 1.61
CA ASP A 41 20.89 -50.29 0.48
C ASP A 41 22.18 -49.47 0.71
N GLN A 42 23.28 -49.94 0.13
CA GLN A 42 24.60 -49.33 0.15
C GLN A 42 24.69 -48.19 -0.87
N SER A 43 25.19 -47.02 -0.45
CA SER A 43 26.15 -46.27 -1.27
C SER A 43 26.80 -45.14 -0.48
N ARG A 44 28.14 -45.17 -0.46
CA ARG A 44 29.03 -44.08 -0.07
C ARG A 44 28.70 -42.83 -0.89
N HIS A 45 28.75 -41.64 -0.29
CA HIS A 45 29.67 -40.55 -0.66
C HIS A 45 29.50 -39.36 0.31
N SER A 46 30.64 -38.79 0.64
CA SER A 46 30.93 -37.77 1.64
C SER A 46 30.37 -36.39 1.32
N ALA A 47 29.77 -35.71 2.33
CA ALA A 47 29.71 -34.25 2.37
C ALA A 47 29.65 -33.75 3.82
N THR A 48 30.75 -33.12 4.21
CA THR A 48 31.01 -32.47 5.50
C THR A 48 30.02 -31.32 5.74
N ARG A 49 29.18 -31.41 6.79
CA ARG A 49 28.42 -30.27 7.34
C ARG A 49 29.13 -29.74 8.58
N ILE A 50 29.70 -28.54 8.46
CA ILE A 50 30.21 -27.77 9.60
C ILE A 50 29.02 -27.04 10.23
N ALA A 51 28.69 -27.41 11.47
CA ALA A 51 27.70 -26.73 12.30
C ALA A 51 28.38 -25.59 13.07
N TRP A 52 27.86 -24.37 12.97
CA TRP A 52 28.23 -23.27 13.85
C TRP A 52 27.45 -23.37 15.17
N ARG A 53 28.18 -23.56 16.27
CA ARG A 53 27.69 -23.42 17.65
C ARG A 53 27.70 -21.92 18.00
N ALA A 54 26.54 -21.33 18.21
CA ALA A 54 26.42 -20.05 18.92
C ALA A 54 26.26 -20.33 20.41
N THR A 55 27.32 -20.09 21.18
CA THR A 55 27.28 -20.05 22.65
C THR A 55 26.75 -18.69 23.10
N PHE A 56 25.52 -18.64 23.61
CA PHE A 56 25.04 -17.50 24.38
C PHE A 56 25.63 -17.57 25.80
N ARG A 57 26.46 -16.59 26.17
CA ARG A 57 26.76 -16.30 27.58
C ARG A 57 25.92 -15.12 28.02
N HIS A 58 25.02 -15.37 28.96
CA HIS A 58 24.41 -14.33 29.77
C HIS A 58 25.47 -13.74 30.71
N THR A 59 25.64 -12.42 30.65
CA THR A 59 26.17 -11.64 31.78
C THR A 59 25.20 -10.51 32.05
N ARG A 60 24.45 -10.66 33.15
CA ARG A 60 23.78 -9.56 33.84
C ARG A 60 24.86 -8.70 34.48
N THR A 61 24.81 -7.40 34.26
CA THR A 61 25.51 -6.44 35.11
C THR A 61 24.58 -5.26 35.36
N PHE A 62 24.04 -5.22 36.58
CA PHE A 62 23.51 -4.01 37.20
C PHE A 62 24.72 -3.17 37.63
N CYS A 63 24.80 -1.91 37.21
CA CYS A 63 25.58 -0.91 37.94
C CYS A 63 25.06 0.51 37.68
N ASN A 64 24.94 1.24 38.79
CA ASN A 64 24.42 2.59 38.92
C ASN A 64 25.24 3.63 38.14
N PHE A 65 24.53 4.67 37.68
CA PHE A 65 25.10 5.92 37.18
C PHE A 65 25.95 6.59 38.27
N ASN A 66 27.27 6.60 38.10
CA ASN A 66 28.10 7.72 38.47
C ASN A 66 29.41 7.69 37.66
N LYS A 67 29.61 8.75 36.86
CA LYS A 67 30.83 9.18 36.14
C LYS A 67 31.95 8.13 35.96
N MET A 68 32.15 7.67 34.72
CA MET A 68 33.41 7.06 34.31
C MET A 68 33.83 7.63 32.95
N TYR A 69 35.00 8.28 32.94
CA TYR A 69 35.72 8.68 31.73
C TYR A 69 36.18 7.41 30.99
N ILE A 70 35.90 7.32 29.70
CA ILE A 70 36.44 6.25 28.84
C ILE A 70 37.56 6.86 27.99
N HIS A 71 38.80 6.48 28.30
CA HIS A 71 39.91 6.51 27.35
C HIS A 71 39.71 5.35 26.38
N ALA A 72 39.60 5.64 25.08
CA ALA A 72 39.64 4.63 24.03
C ALA A 72 41.06 4.58 23.44
N GLU A 73 41.73 3.42 23.56
CA GLU A 73 42.91 3.11 22.76
C GLU A 73 42.47 2.74 21.33
N PRO A 74 43.21 3.17 20.28
CA PRO A 74 42.86 2.86 18.91
C PRO A 74 43.23 1.40 18.56
N LEU A 75 42.21 0.57 18.30
CA LEU A 75 42.38 -0.71 17.62
C LEU A 75 42.69 -0.45 16.13
N GLN A 76 43.95 -0.67 15.74
CA GLN A 76 44.34 -0.75 14.33
C GLN A 76 43.75 -2.01 13.70
N VAL A 77 42.80 -1.84 12.79
CA VAL A 77 42.34 -2.91 11.89
C VAL A 77 43.04 -2.73 10.55
N THR A 78 43.98 -3.62 10.25
CA THR A 78 44.64 -3.72 8.94
C THR A 78 43.79 -4.53 7.98
N TRP A 79 43.32 -3.91 6.89
CA TRP A 79 42.66 -4.61 5.78
C TRP A 79 43.71 -5.17 4.82
N PHE A 80 43.79 -6.49 4.67
CA PHE A 80 44.55 -7.15 3.61
C PHE A 80 43.71 -7.21 2.32
N LEU A 81 43.96 -6.28 1.40
CA LEU A 81 43.47 -6.37 0.01
C LEU A 81 44.35 -7.34 -0.79
N ARG A 82 43.83 -8.54 -1.09
CA ARG A 82 44.40 -9.44 -2.11
C ARG A 82 44.10 -8.87 -3.50
N LYS A 83 45.09 -8.22 -4.13
CA LYS A 83 45.09 -7.96 -5.58
C LYS A 83 45.34 -9.27 -6.34
N ARG A 84 44.46 -9.65 -7.26
CA ARG A 84 44.78 -10.60 -8.34
C ARG A 84 45.44 -9.82 -9.48
N PRO A 85 46.55 -10.28 -10.08
CA PRO A 85 47.11 -9.65 -11.26
C PRO A 85 46.32 -10.09 -12.51
N ILE A 86 45.94 -9.11 -13.34
CA ILE A 86 45.54 -9.34 -14.73
C ILE A 86 46.82 -9.28 -15.56
N ALA A 87 47.00 -10.28 -16.42
CA ALA A 87 48.17 -10.46 -17.25
C ALA A 87 48.36 -9.28 -18.23
N ALA A 88 49.61 -8.88 -18.40
CA ALA A 88 50.06 -7.96 -19.42
C ALA A 88 50.11 -8.66 -20.79
N ASP A 89 49.69 -7.96 -21.84
CA ASP A 89 50.14 -8.23 -23.20
C ASP A 89 50.68 -6.92 -23.79
N HIS A 90 51.83 -7.04 -24.46
CA HIS A 90 52.60 -5.93 -25.01
C HIS A 90 52.21 -5.67 -26.46
N GLY A 91 52.07 -4.39 -26.85
CA GLY A 91 51.93 -3.99 -28.25
C GLY A 91 52.01 -2.48 -28.42
N ALA A 92 53.16 -2.02 -28.94
CA ALA A 92 53.57 -0.64 -29.16
C ALA A 92 52.57 0.26 -29.94
N GLN A 93 52.53 1.56 -29.62
CA GLN A 93 53.18 2.61 -30.42
C GLN A 93 53.02 4.00 -29.79
N ASP A 94 54.15 4.70 -29.71
CA ASP A 94 54.33 6.08 -29.29
C ASP A 94 53.88 7.04 -30.42
N GLN A 95 52.83 7.83 -30.17
CA GLN A 95 52.56 9.05 -30.92
C GLN A 95 52.23 10.17 -29.94
N ARG A 96 53.19 11.09 -29.80
CA ARG A 96 53.02 12.37 -29.10
C ARG A 96 52.01 13.22 -29.85
N ILE A 97 50.83 13.38 -29.26
CA ILE A 97 49.91 14.47 -29.59
C ILE A 97 50.02 15.49 -28.46
N THR A 98 50.75 16.57 -28.72
CA THR A 98 50.68 17.81 -27.93
C THR A 98 49.39 18.52 -28.32
N GLY A 99 48.35 18.35 -27.51
CA GLY A 99 47.09 19.09 -27.60
C GLY A 99 46.46 19.11 -26.21
N ALA A 100 46.02 20.28 -25.77
CA ALA A 100 45.43 20.52 -24.46
C ALA A 100 44.32 19.50 -24.18
N GLY A 101 44.61 18.53 -23.30
CA GLY A 101 43.64 17.57 -22.82
C GLY A 101 42.78 18.22 -21.76
N GLU A 102 41.67 18.82 -22.15
CA GLU A 102 40.47 18.68 -21.34
C GLU A 102 40.24 17.18 -21.16
N SER A 103 40.21 16.74 -19.91
CA SER A 103 40.22 15.31 -19.63
C SER A 103 38.95 14.68 -20.20
N ILE A 104 39.09 13.59 -20.95
CA ILE A 104 37.96 12.73 -21.37
C ILE A 104 37.17 12.23 -20.15
N ARG A 105 37.76 12.29 -18.94
CA ARG A 105 37.08 12.01 -17.67
C ARG A 105 36.10 13.09 -17.25
N ASP A 106 36.28 14.36 -17.67
CA ASP A 106 35.38 15.47 -17.34
C ASP A 106 34.11 15.50 -18.19
N GLN A 107 34.09 14.81 -19.33
CA GLN A 107 32.93 14.80 -20.23
C GLN A 107 31.96 13.65 -19.94
N THR A 108 32.38 12.62 -19.19
CA THR A 108 31.54 11.45 -18.86
C THR A 108 30.70 11.59 -17.59
N TRP A 109 30.91 12.60 -16.74
CA TRP A 109 30.16 12.78 -15.48
C TRP A 109 28.96 13.73 -15.56
N ARG A 110 28.66 14.27 -16.74
CA ARG A 110 27.53 15.19 -16.98
C ARG A 110 26.29 14.50 -17.55
N ALA A 111 26.08 13.21 -17.26
CA ALA A 111 24.71 12.74 -17.26
C ALA A 111 24.04 13.42 -16.05
N ALA A 112 23.14 14.36 -16.31
CA ALA A 112 22.38 15.03 -15.26
C ALA A 112 21.73 13.95 -14.37
N MET A 113 21.95 14.04 -13.06
CA MET A 113 21.37 13.09 -12.11
C MET A 113 19.86 13.06 -12.30
N LYS A 114 19.29 11.88 -12.49
CA LYS A 114 17.85 11.71 -12.68
C LYS A 114 17.21 11.17 -11.41
N ILE A 115 16.26 11.92 -10.87
CA ILE A 115 15.58 11.60 -9.61
C ILE A 115 14.09 11.51 -9.85
N VAL A 116 13.52 10.36 -9.49
CA VAL A 116 12.08 10.15 -9.54
C VAL A 116 11.48 10.43 -8.16
N ILE A 117 10.47 11.29 -8.11
CA ILE A 117 9.78 11.71 -6.88
C ILE A 117 8.37 11.13 -6.93
N ALA A 118 8.13 10.03 -6.22
CA ALA A 118 6.91 9.25 -6.31
C ALA A 118 6.15 9.09 -4.96
N PRO A 119 5.77 10.19 -4.28
CA PRO A 119 5.14 10.13 -2.97
C PRO A 119 3.63 9.87 -3.03
N ASP A 120 3.08 9.35 -1.94
CA ASP A 120 1.66 9.42 -1.60
C ASP A 120 1.31 10.79 -0.99
N SER A 121 0.01 11.05 -0.88
CA SER A 121 -0.55 12.08 -0.02
C SER A 121 -0.16 11.89 1.45
N PHE A 122 -0.08 13.01 2.15
CA PHE A 122 0.03 13.04 3.60
C PHE A 122 -1.37 13.37 4.11
N LYS A 123 -2.11 12.33 4.52
CA LYS A 123 -3.52 12.46 4.97
C LYS A 123 -3.69 13.61 5.95
N ASP A 124 -4.76 14.37 5.76
CA ASP A 124 -5.10 15.58 6.54
C ASP A 124 -4.02 16.68 6.51
N SER A 125 -3.11 16.69 5.52
CA SER A 125 -2.03 17.66 5.40
C SER A 125 -1.76 18.11 3.96
N LEU A 126 -1.23 17.25 3.08
CA LEU A 126 -0.82 17.62 1.72
C LEU A 126 -1.26 16.56 0.70
N SER A 127 -1.65 17.01 -0.50
CA SER A 127 -1.85 16.11 -1.65
C SER A 127 -0.53 15.49 -2.11
N ALA A 128 -0.59 14.37 -2.82
CA ALA A 128 0.59 13.71 -3.38
C ALA A 128 1.41 14.67 -4.27
N GLN A 129 0.73 15.50 -5.07
CA GLN A 129 1.38 16.52 -5.90
C GLN A 129 2.11 17.57 -5.05
N ALA A 130 1.48 18.09 -3.99
CA ALA A 130 2.11 19.07 -3.10
C ALA A 130 3.30 18.49 -2.34
N VAL A 131 3.26 17.21 -1.97
CA VAL A 131 4.40 16.50 -1.38
C VAL A 131 5.54 16.39 -2.40
N ALA A 132 5.24 16.01 -3.66
CA ALA A 132 6.24 15.92 -4.72
C ALA A 132 6.90 17.28 -5.01
N ASP A 133 6.12 18.36 -5.01
CA ASP A 133 6.63 19.72 -5.21
C ASP A 133 7.56 20.17 -4.08
N ALA A 134 7.17 19.90 -2.82
CA ALA A 134 8.00 20.20 -1.67
C ALA A 134 9.35 19.46 -1.71
N ILE A 135 9.32 18.16 -2.02
CA ILE A 135 10.54 17.35 -2.18
C ILE A 135 11.40 17.91 -3.32
N ALA A 136 10.81 18.13 -4.50
CA ALA A 136 11.53 18.65 -5.66
C ALA A 136 12.21 19.99 -5.35
N SER A 137 11.54 20.88 -4.62
CA SER A 137 12.10 22.18 -4.25
C SER A 137 13.35 22.06 -3.37
N GLY A 138 13.36 21.14 -2.39
CA GLY A 138 14.52 20.91 -1.53
C GLY A 138 15.68 20.25 -2.27
N LEU A 139 15.38 19.33 -3.19
CA LEU A 139 16.40 18.71 -4.05
C LEU A 139 17.07 19.72 -4.98
N ALA A 140 16.29 20.64 -5.57
CA ALA A 140 16.78 21.63 -6.51
C ALA A 140 17.77 22.65 -5.88
N GLU A 141 17.73 22.85 -4.55
CA GLU A 141 18.72 23.69 -3.86
C GLU A 141 20.13 23.09 -3.90
N VAL A 142 20.23 21.76 -3.91
CA VAL A 142 21.50 21.01 -3.89
C VAL A 142 21.89 20.58 -5.31
N TRP A 143 20.91 20.19 -6.11
CA TRP A 143 21.08 19.66 -7.46
C TRP A 143 20.25 20.47 -8.49
N PRO A 144 20.65 21.72 -8.79
CA PRO A 144 19.90 22.59 -9.70
C PRO A 144 19.85 22.07 -11.14
N ASP A 145 20.82 21.23 -11.53
CA ASP A 145 20.93 20.66 -12.87
C ASP A 145 20.33 19.22 -12.96
N ALA A 146 19.74 18.69 -11.88
CA ALA A 146 19.15 17.35 -11.88
C ALA A 146 17.83 17.30 -12.67
N GLU A 147 17.59 16.18 -13.34
CA GLU A 147 16.28 15.85 -13.92
C GLU A 147 15.36 15.35 -12.80
N LEU A 148 14.45 16.21 -12.33
CA LEU A 148 13.47 15.88 -11.29
C LEU A 148 12.14 15.48 -11.93
N VAL A 149 11.82 14.19 -11.92
CA VAL A 149 10.58 13.64 -12.48
C VAL A 149 9.58 13.39 -11.35
N LYS A 150 8.46 14.12 -11.34
CA LYS A 150 7.39 13.94 -10.35
C LYS A 150 6.36 12.93 -10.85
N CYS A 151 6.07 11.92 -10.03
CA CYS A 151 5.08 10.88 -10.28
C CYS A 151 4.19 10.75 -9.02
N PRO A 152 3.25 11.67 -8.74
CA PRO A 152 2.40 11.57 -7.56
C PRO A 152 1.64 10.24 -7.56
N MET A 153 1.66 9.53 -6.44
CA MET A 153 1.16 8.16 -6.30
C MET A 153 -0.06 8.11 -5.36
N ALA A 154 -0.74 6.97 -5.37
CA ALA A 154 -1.83 6.61 -4.48
C ALA A 154 -1.92 5.08 -4.35
N ASP A 155 -2.63 4.60 -3.33
CA ASP A 155 -2.79 3.17 -3.03
C ASP A 155 -4.15 2.59 -3.46
N GLY A 156 -4.98 3.36 -4.18
CA GLY A 156 -6.35 2.97 -4.56
C GLY A 156 -7.40 3.31 -3.51
N GLY A 157 -7.02 4.02 -2.44
CA GLY A 157 -7.93 4.66 -1.50
C GLY A 157 -8.41 6.05 -1.96
N GLU A 158 -8.90 6.83 -1.00
CA GLU A 158 -9.31 8.22 -1.19
C GLU A 158 -8.15 9.08 -1.75
N GLY A 159 -8.45 9.96 -2.70
CA GLY A 159 -7.46 10.82 -3.34
C GLY A 159 -6.80 10.21 -4.58
N THR A 160 -7.21 8.99 -4.99
CA THR A 160 -6.63 8.30 -6.14
C THR A 160 -7.04 8.97 -7.45
N ILE A 161 -8.29 9.38 -7.58
CA ILE A 161 -8.76 10.13 -8.76
C ILE A 161 -7.94 11.40 -8.94
N GLU A 162 -7.79 12.23 -7.91
CA GLU A 162 -7.07 13.50 -7.98
C GLU A 162 -5.62 13.28 -8.40
N ALA A 163 -4.92 12.33 -7.76
CA ALA A 163 -3.54 12.01 -8.09
C ALA A 163 -3.38 11.57 -9.55
N LEU A 164 -4.31 10.77 -10.07
CA LEU A 164 -4.27 10.29 -11.45
C LEU A 164 -4.65 11.36 -12.48
N LEU A 165 -5.63 12.21 -12.18
CA LEU A 165 -6.03 13.29 -13.07
C LEU A 165 -4.91 14.32 -13.23
N ASP A 166 -4.24 14.69 -12.14
CA ASP A 166 -3.10 15.59 -12.16
C ASP A 166 -1.94 15.00 -12.99
N ALA A 167 -1.64 13.70 -12.79
CA ALA A 167 -0.55 13.02 -13.49
C ALA A 167 -0.83 12.78 -14.98
N CYS A 168 -2.08 12.51 -15.35
CA CYS A 168 -2.46 12.08 -16.70
C CYS A 168 -3.15 13.18 -17.53
N HIS A 169 -3.24 14.41 -17.02
CA HIS A 169 -4.02 15.49 -17.64
C HIS A 169 -5.47 15.08 -17.92
N GLY A 170 -6.08 14.36 -16.97
CA GLY A 170 -7.44 13.88 -17.08
C GLY A 170 -8.49 14.95 -16.77
N GLU A 171 -9.75 14.61 -17.03
CA GLU A 171 -10.91 15.43 -16.70
C GLU A 171 -11.66 14.86 -15.50
N LEU A 172 -12.00 15.72 -14.52
CA LEU A 172 -12.90 15.35 -13.43
C LEU A 172 -14.34 15.47 -13.91
N MET A 173 -15.00 14.33 -14.04
CA MET A 173 -16.39 14.20 -14.48
C MET A 173 -17.32 14.08 -13.27
N SER A 174 -18.57 14.49 -13.43
CA SER A 174 -19.58 14.40 -12.36
C SER A 174 -20.87 13.80 -12.90
N ALA A 175 -21.53 12.98 -12.07
CA ALA A 175 -22.83 12.41 -12.37
C ALA A 175 -23.70 12.36 -11.10
N ARG A 176 -24.97 12.71 -11.24
CA ARG A 176 -25.95 12.55 -10.17
C ARG A 176 -26.47 11.12 -10.18
N VAL A 177 -26.11 10.35 -9.16
CA VAL A 177 -26.34 8.90 -9.05
C VAL A 177 -27.06 8.54 -7.75
N SER A 178 -27.53 7.31 -7.63
CA SER A 178 -28.14 6.78 -6.41
C SER A 178 -27.07 6.58 -5.32
N GLY A 179 -27.23 7.23 -4.17
CA GLY A 179 -26.42 6.99 -2.99
C GLY A 179 -26.68 5.62 -2.34
N PRO A 180 -25.96 5.28 -1.25
CA PRO A 180 -26.06 3.97 -0.61
C PRO A 180 -27.48 3.66 -0.12
N LEU A 181 -28.24 4.65 0.35
CA LEU A 181 -29.62 4.49 0.83
C LEU A 181 -30.67 4.89 -0.22
N GLY A 182 -30.30 4.97 -1.50
CA GLY A 182 -31.21 5.33 -2.60
C GLY A 182 -31.38 6.84 -2.85
N ALA A 183 -31.10 7.68 -1.86
CA ALA A 183 -31.12 9.14 -2.03
C ALA A 183 -30.03 9.58 -3.03
N PRO A 184 -30.30 10.52 -3.95
CA PRO A 184 -29.34 10.89 -4.97
C PRO A 184 -28.13 11.66 -4.39
N VAL A 185 -26.94 11.36 -4.91
CA VAL A 185 -25.67 12.01 -4.59
C VAL A 185 -25.00 12.49 -5.88
N ASP A 186 -24.26 13.60 -5.79
CA ASP A 186 -23.37 14.03 -6.88
C ASP A 186 -22.03 13.34 -6.69
N ALA A 187 -21.72 12.39 -7.58
CA ALA A 187 -20.50 11.60 -7.51
C ALA A 187 -19.53 12.00 -8.63
N GLN A 188 -18.25 12.09 -8.27
CA GLN A 188 -17.18 12.42 -9.21
C GLN A 188 -16.42 11.17 -9.64
N TRP A 189 -15.87 11.22 -10.85
CA TRP A 189 -15.04 10.15 -11.43
C TRP A 189 -14.06 10.76 -12.45
N GLY A 190 -12.95 10.07 -12.70
CA GLY A 190 -11.91 10.55 -13.59
C GLY A 190 -12.04 10.03 -15.02
N TRP A 191 -11.77 10.89 -16.01
CA TRP A 191 -11.78 10.54 -17.42
C TRP A 191 -10.43 10.86 -18.08
N LEU A 192 -9.80 9.84 -18.66
CA LEU A 192 -8.59 9.96 -19.45
C LEU A 192 -8.94 9.78 -20.93
N ALA A 193 -9.12 10.87 -21.66
CA ALA A 193 -9.62 10.86 -23.03
C ALA A 193 -8.69 10.10 -24.01
N ASP A 194 -7.38 10.32 -23.90
CA ASP A 194 -6.38 9.75 -24.80
C ASP A 194 -6.33 8.22 -24.75
N SER A 195 -6.47 7.65 -23.54
CA SER A 195 -6.48 6.20 -23.31
C SER A 195 -7.90 5.62 -23.22
N LYS A 196 -8.94 6.46 -23.33
CA LYS A 196 -10.35 6.10 -23.10
C LYS A 196 -10.57 5.34 -21.80
N THR A 197 -9.90 5.78 -20.74
CA THR A 197 -9.92 5.13 -19.43
C THR A 197 -10.78 5.92 -18.46
N ALA A 198 -11.75 5.26 -17.84
CA ALA A 198 -12.49 5.81 -16.72
C ALA A 198 -11.92 5.30 -15.39
N ILE A 199 -11.75 6.20 -14.43
CA ILE A 199 -11.30 5.91 -13.07
C ILE A 199 -12.47 6.19 -12.14
N ILE A 200 -12.98 5.15 -11.49
CA ILE A 200 -14.17 5.22 -10.65
C ILE A 200 -13.79 4.80 -9.24
N GLU A 201 -14.03 5.67 -8.27
CA GLU A 201 -14.01 5.32 -6.85
C GLU A 201 -15.43 5.00 -6.40
N MET A 202 -15.69 3.74 -6.04
CA MET A 202 -17.04 3.32 -5.66
C MET A 202 -17.55 4.09 -4.43
N ALA A 203 -16.63 4.55 -3.56
CA ALA A 203 -16.95 5.31 -2.36
C ALA A 203 -17.67 6.64 -2.66
N MET A 204 -17.47 7.21 -3.86
CA MET A 204 -18.14 8.44 -4.28
C MET A 204 -19.64 8.27 -4.51
N ALA A 205 -20.10 7.05 -4.81
CA ALA A 205 -21.52 6.75 -5.01
C ALA A 205 -22.10 5.84 -3.92
N SER A 206 -21.27 4.98 -3.33
CA SER A 206 -21.68 3.84 -2.50
C SER A 206 -20.81 3.69 -1.24
N GLY A 207 -20.15 4.77 -0.80
CA GLY A 207 -19.18 4.77 0.31
C GLY A 207 -19.74 5.10 1.68
N LEU A 208 -19.00 4.71 2.72
CA LEU A 208 -19.29 4.99 4.14
C LEU A 208 -19.29 6.49 4.46
N GLN A 209 -18.50 7.28 3.74
CA GLN A 209 -18.40 8.73 3.90
C GLN A 209 -19.71 9.48 3.61
N LEU A 210 -20.62 8.84 2.86
CA LEU A 210 -21.92 9.39 2.52
C LEU A 210 -22.96 9.19 3.63
N LEU A 211 -22.59 8.50 4.73
CA LEU A 211 -23.51 8.10 5.80
C LEU A 211 -22.98 8.57 7.17
N THR A 212 -23.88 9.09 8.00
CA THR A 212 -23.60 9.22 9.44
C THR A 212 -23.53 7.84 10.08
N LEU A 213 -22.98 7.74 11.30
CA LEU A 213 -22.86 6.47 12.00
C LEU A 213 -24.23 5.78 12.20
N GLU A 214 -25.27 6.57 12.46
CA GLU A 214 -26.65 6.12 12.69
C GLU A 214 -27.34 5.67 11.40
N GLN A 215 -26.87 6.15 10.23
CA GLN A 215 -27.39 5.78 8.92
C GLN A 215 -26.76 4.49 8.37
N ARG A 216 -25.71 3.97 9.00
CA ARG A 216 -25.01 2.77 8.54
C ARG A 216 -25.87 1.54 8.81
N ASP A 217 -26.39 0.96 7.73
CA ASP A 217 -27.05 -0.34 7.75
C ASP A 217 -26.70 -1.14 6.49
N ALA A 218 -25.75 -2.07 6.66
CA ALA A 218 -25.28 -2.97 5.61
C ALA A 218 -26.39 -3.82 4.96
N CYS A 219 -27.56 -3.96 5.59
CA CYS A 219 -28.66 -4.77 5.10
C CYS A 219 -29.40 -4.12 3.93
N VAL A 220 -29.45 -2.80 3.91
CA VAL A 220 -30.27 -2.00 2.98
C VAL A 220 -29.44 -1.13 2.04
N THR A 221 -28.14 -0.99 2.29
CA THR A 221 -27.26 -0.18 1.44
C THR A 221 -26.98 -0.85 0.10
N SER A 222 -26.92 -0.02 -0.95
CA SER A 222 -26.91 -0.46 -2.34
C SER A 222 -25.75 0.09 -3.18
N THR A 223 -25.32 -0.70 -4.17
CA THR A 223 -24.27 -0.34 -5.14
C THR A 223 -24.80 0.22 -6.47
N VAL A 224 -26.10 0.52 -6.57
CA VAL A 224 -26.73 1.07 -7.80
C VAL A 224 -25.98 2.28 -8.36
N GLY A 225 -25.59 3.23 -7.50
CA GLY A 225 -24.85 4.42 -7.95
C GLY A 225 -23.50 4.10 -8.59
N THR A 226 -22.80 3.08 -8.10
CA THR A 226 -21.54 2.63 -8.71
C THR A 226 -21.77 2.12 -10.13
N GLY A 227 -22.84 1.33 -10.35
CA GLY A 227 -23.18 0.87 -11.70
C GLY A 227 -23.64 2.00 -12.63
N GLN A 228 -24.27 3.05 -12.08
CA GLN A 228 -24.59 4.26 -12.84
C GLN A 228 -23.35 5.06 -13.24
N LEU A 229 -22.30 5.11 -12.40
CA LEU A 229 -21.01 5.69 -12.78
C LEU A 229 -20.33 4.88 -13.90
N ILE A 230 -20.34 3.55 -13.81
CA ILE A 230 -19.82 2.69 -14.88
C ILE A 230 -20.58 2.96 -16.18
N ARG A 231 -21.92 3.05 -16.12
CA ARG A 231 -22.73 3.40 -17.30
C ARG A 231 -22.38 4.78 -17.87
N ALA A 232 -22.19 5.80 -17.03
CA ALA A 232 -21.77 7.12 -17.48
C ALA A 232 -20.40 7.09 -18.19
N ALA A 233 -19.46 6.28 -17.69
CA ALA A 233 -18.18 6.05 -18.34
C ALA A 233 -18.35 5.36 -19.71
N LEU A 234 -19.22 4.34 -19.81
CA LEU A 234 -19.53 3.68 -21.08
C LEU A 234 -20.18 4.65 -22.09
N ASP A 235 -21.00 5.60 -21.61
CA ASP A 235 -21.70 6.58 -22.46
C ASP A 235 -20.75 7.59 -23.10
N VAL A 236 -19.60 7.88 -22.48
CA VAL A 236 -18.52 8.68 -23.10
C VAL A 236 -17.51 7.84 -23.88
N GLY A 237 -17.75 6.53 -24.00
CA GLY A 237 -16.94 5.63 -24.82
C GLY A 237 -15.70 5.06 -24.13
N ALA A 238 -15.74 4.90 -22.80
CA ALA A 238 -14.70 4.19 -22.06
C ALA A 238 -14.45 2.79 -22.64
N GLN A 239 -13.18 2.45 -22.86
CA GLN A 239 -12.71 1.12 -23.26
C GLN A 239 -12.02 0.39 -22.11
N ARG A 240 -11.60 1.14 -21.09
CA ARG A 240 -11.03 0.65 -19.83
C ARG A 240 -11.75 1.32 -18.67
N VAL A 241 -12.12 0.54 -17.66
CA VAL A 241 -12.69 1.01 -16.40
C VAL A 241 -11.83 0.50 -15.26
N ILE A 242 -11.19 1.43 -14.54
CA ILE A 242 -10.47 1.15 -13.31
C ILE A 242 -11.41 1.48 -12.16
N LEU A 243 -11.77 0.48 -11.37
CA LEU A 243 -12.69 0.60 -10.26
C LEU A 243 -11.95 0.38 -8.95
N ALA A 244 -11.76 1.47 -8.20
CA ALA A 244 -11.28 1.46 -6.83
C ALA A 244 -12.46 1.17 -5.89
N ILE A 245 -12.37 0.08 -5.13
CA ILE A 245 -13.49 -0.44 -4.33
C ILE A 245 -13.32 -0.29 -2.81
N GLY A 246 -12.37 0.54 -2.37
CA GLY A 246 -12.21 0.91 -0.96
C GLY A 246 -13.43 1.66 -0.41
N GLY A 247 -13.59 1.67 0.92
CA GLY A 247 -14.53 2.57 1.60
C GLY A 247 -16.03 2.27 1.45
N SER A 248 -16.43 1.12 0.88
CA SER A 248 -17.84 0.75 0.67
C SER A 248 -18.73 0.79 1.92
N ALA A 249 -19.96 1.28 1.77
CA ALA A 249 -21.04 1.17 2.77
C ALA A 249 -21.89 -0.11 2.62
N THR A 250 -21.68 -0.87 1.55
CA THR A 250 -22.63 -1.86 1.03
C THR A 250 -22.28 -3.29 1.39
N ASN A 251 -23.28 -4.17 1.46
CA ASN A 251 -23.11 -5.63 1.53
C ASN A 251 -24.14 -6.33 0.64
N ASP A 252 -24.28 -5.85 -0.59
CA ASP A 252 -25.30 -6.30 -1.57
C ASP A 252 -24.73 -7.21 -2.65
N GLY A 253 -23.51 -7.73 -2.48
CA GLY A 253 -22.86 -8.58 -3.47
C GLY A 253 -22.54 -7.88 -4.79
N GLY A 254 -22.66 -6.54 -4.88
CA GLY A 254 -22.60 -5.81 -6.15
C GLY A 254 -23.86 -5.96 -7.02
N SER A 255 -24.95 -6.52 -6.49
CA SER A 255 -26.20 -6.72 -7.25
C SER A 255 -26.85 -5.40 -7.68
N GLY A 256 -26.74 -4.34 -6.88
CA GLY A 256 -27.18 -2.99 -7.26
C GLY A 256 -26.42 -2.46 -8.49
N MET A 257 -25.09 -2.61 -8.49
CA MET A 257 -24.22 -2.24 -9.62
C MET A 257 -24.61 -3.00 -10.88
N LEU A 258 -24.76 -4.33 -10.79
CA LEU A 258 -25.17 -5.16 -11.93
C LEU A 258 -26.57 -4.78 -12.45
N SER A 259 -27.48 -4.42 -11.55
CA SER A 259 -28.84 -3.98 -11.92
C SER A 259 -28.82 -2.68 -12.73
N ALA A 260 -27.99 -1.71 -12.33
CA ALA A 260 -27.81 -0.46 -13.08
C ALA A 260 -27.17 -0.69 -14.46
N LEU A 261 -26.43 -1.79 -14.62
CA LEU A 261 -25.85 -2.28 -15.87
C LEU A 261 -26.77 -3.23 -16.65
N GLY A 262 -28.03 -3.41 -16.22
CA GLY A 262 -29.07 -4.10 -16.98
C GLY A 262 -29.34 -5.56 -16.58
N ALA A 263 -28.67 -6.10 -15.56
CA ALA A 263 -29.06 -7.38 -14.98
C ALA A 263 -30.39 -7.25 -14.22
N ARG A 264 -31.16 -8.33 -14.14
CA ARG A 264 -32.39 -8.39 -13.34
C ARG A 264 -32.32 -9.53 -12.33
N PHE A 265 -32.55 -9.19 -11.07
CA PHE A 265 -32.64 -10.11 -9.95
C PHE A 265 -34.11 -10.29 -9.59
N ILE A 266 -34.62 -11.52 -9.69
CA ILE A 266 -36.05 -11.79 -9.68
C ILE A 266 -36.36 -12.83 -8.61
N ASP A 267 -37.41 -12.58 -7.83
CA ASP A 267 -37.89 -13.49 -6.79
C ASP A 267 -38.75 -14.65 -7.35
N ALA A 268 -39.21 -15.52 -6.45
CA ALA A 268 -40.03 -16.68 -6.82
C ALA A 268 -41.43 -16.29 -7.35
N GLN A 269 -41.87 -15.05 -7.12
CA GLN A 269 -43.14 -14.49 -7.59
C GLN A 269 -42.98 -13.75 -8.92
N GLY A 270 -41.77 -13.72 -9.49
CA GLY A 270 -41.47 -13.05 -10.74
C GLY A 270 -41.33 -11.52 -10.60
N GLN A 271 -41.21 -11.00 -9.39
CA GLN A 271 -41.00 -9.57 -9.14
C GLN A 271 -39.50 -9.23 -9.06
N PRO A 272 -39.09 -8.02 -9.48
CA PRO A 272 -37.73 -7.54 -9.24
C PRO A 272 -37.44 -7.42 -7.75
N LEU A 273 -36.25 -7.87 -7.33
CA LEU A 273 -35.77 -7.67 -5.97
C LEU A 273 -35.42 -6.18 -5.75
N PRO A 274 -35.66 -5.65 -4.54
CA PRO A 274 -35.07 -4.37 -4.16
C PRO A 274 -33.54 -4.49 -4.12
N PRO A 275 -32.80 -3.39 -4.32
CA PRO A 275 -31.35 -3.41 -4.50
C PRO A 275 -30.60 -3.45 -3.15
N GLU A 276 -31.04 -4.32 -2.25
CA GLU A 276 -30.62 -4.44 -0.85
C GLU A 276 -29.91 -5.78 -0.61
N GLY A 277 -28.96 -5.83 0.33
CA GLY A 277 -28.16 -7.03 0.55
C GLY A 277 -28.93 -8.22 1.11
N LEU A 278 -29.88 -8.00 2.02
CA LEU A 278 -30.71 -9.09 2.54
C LEU A 278 -31.73 -9.60 1.51
N ALA A 279 -32.13 -8.77 0.54
CA ALA A 279 -33.08 -9.17 -0.50
C ALA A 279 -32.53 -10.30 -1.39
N LEU A 280 -31.20 -10.44 -1.47
CA LEU A 280 -30.57 -11.57 -2.16
C LEU A 280 -30.96 -12.93 -1.59
N GLY A 281 -31.37 -13.02 -0.32
CA GLY A 281 -31.89 -14.27 0.25
C GLY A 281 -33.21 -14.75 -0.37
N LEU A 282 -33.91 -13.89 -1.14
CA LEU A 282 -35.15 -14.20 -1.85
C LEU A 282 -34.94 -14.41 -3.36
N LEU A 283 -33.71 -14.34 -3.84
CA LEU A 283 -33.38 -14.50 -5.25
C LEU A 283 -33.83 -15.87 -5.77
N ALA A 284 -34.52 -15.90 -6.91
CA ALA A 284 -34.92 -17.13 -7.57
C ALA A 284 -34.34 -17.24 -9.00
N ARG A 285 -34.14 -16.10 -9.68
CA ARG A 285 -33.61 -16.06 -11.05
C ARG A 285 -32.78 -14.81 -11.30
N ILE A 286 -31.66 -14.98 -12.00
CA ILE A 286 -30.87 -13.89 -12.57
C ILE A 286 -31.10 -13.88 -14.08
N ASP A 287 -31.40 -12.72 -14.63
CA ASP A 287 -31.66 -12.53 -16.06
C ASP A 287 -30.74 -11.45 -16.63
N LEU A 288 -29.89 -11.85 -17.58
CA LEU A 288 -28.87 -11.02 -18.21
C LEU A 288 -29.26 -10.55 -19.62
N SER A 289 -30.51 -10.78 -20.05
CA SER A 289 -30.96 -10.38 -21.40
C SER A 289 -30.88 -8.88 -21.67
N GLY A 290 -30.92 -8.06 -20.62
CA GLY A 290 -30.76 -6.60 -20.70
C GLY A 290 -29.38 -6.08 -20.31
N PHE A 291 -28.41 -6.97 -20.06
CA PHE A 291 -27.07 -6.58 -19.61
C PHE A 291 -26.37 -5.77 -20.70
N ASP A 292 -25.69 -4.68 -20.31
CA ASP A 292 -25.12 -3.73 -21.26
C ASP A 292 -24.11 -4.45 -22.18
N PRO A 293 -24.37 -4.51 -23.50
CA PRO A 293 -23.54 -5.29 -24.41
C PRO A 293 -22.13 -4.69 -24.55
N ARG A 294 -21.92 -3.42 -24.24
CA ARG A 294 -20.59 -2.78 -24.30
C ARG A 294 -19.60 -3.40 -23.32
N LEU A 295 -20.08 -4.00 -22.25
CA LEU A 295 -19.24 -4.62 -21.22
C LEU A 295 -18.45 -5.83 -21.72
N SER A 296 -18.82 -6.44 -22.86
CA SER A 296 -18.02 -7.52 -23.45
C SER A 296 -16.68 -7.04 -24.00
N ASP A 297 -16.60 -5.77 -24.39
CA ASP A 297 -15.48 -5.17 -25.11
C ASP A 297 -14.64 -4.24 -24.22
N VAL A 298 -15.11 -3.99 -22.99
CA VAL A 298 -14.47 -3.09 -22.02
C VAL A 298 -13.59 -3.88 -21.08
N CYS A 299 -12.35 -3.43 -20.91
CA CYS A 299 -11.45 -3.96 -19.90
C CYS A 299 -11.82 -3.38 -18.54
N VAL A 300 -12.24 -4.22 -17.59
CA VAL A 300 -12.51 -3.80 -16.21
C VAL A 300 -11.37 -4.26 -15.31
N GLU A 301 -10.83 -3.35 -14.53
CA GLU A 301 -9.79 -3.62 -13.54
C GLU A 301 -10.24 -3.15 -12.17
N ILE A 302 -10.00 -3.98 -11.16
CA ILE A 302 -10.27 -3.68 -9.76
C ILE A 302 -8.96 -3.34 -9.08
N ALA A 303 -8.88 -2.13 -8.54
CA ALA A 303 -7.81 -1.69 -7.65
C ALA A 303 -8.20 -2.05 -6.21
N ALA A 304 -7.67 -3.15 -5.69
CA ALA A 304 -7.96 -3.63 -4.33
C ALA A 304 -6.84 -4.53 -3.77
N ASP A 305 -6.55 -4.37 -2.48
CA ASP A 305 -5.50 -5.12 -1.77
C ASP A 305 -6.06 -6.17 -0.80
N VAL A 306 -7.34 -6.55 -0.94
CA VAL A 306 -8.00 -7.54 -0.08
C VAL A 306 -8.15 -8.88 -0.78
N ASP A 307 -7.88 -9.97 -0.07
CA ASP A 307 -7.93 -11.35 -0.57
C ASP A 307 -9.12 -12.15 -0.01
N ASN A 308 -9.95 -11.55 0.85
CA ASN A 308 -11.11 -12.18 1.47
C ASN A 308 -12.04 -12.86 0.44
N PRO A 309 -12.50 -14.11 0.68
CA PRO A 309 -13.53 -14.75 -0.14
C PRO A 309 -14.89 -14.06 0.05
N LEU A 310 -15.89 -14.44 -0.74
CA LEU A 310 -17.24 -13.86 -0.64
C LEU A 310 -17.90 -14.18 0.70
N CYS A 311 -17.86 -15.45 1.13
CA CYS A 311 -18.62 -15.98 2.26
C CYS A 311 -17.70 -16.63 3.33
N GLY A 312 -18.30 -16.96 4.47
CA GLY A 312 -17.66 -17.69 5.57
C GLY A 312 -16.96 -16.79 6.58
N ALA A 313 -16.23 -17.39 7.52
CA ALA A 313 -15.64 -16.65 8.65
C ALA A 313 -14.67 -15.52 8.26
N ASN A 314 -14.03 -15.65 7.09
CA ASN A 314 -13.16 -14.63 6.50
C ASN A 314 -13.83 -13.87 5.34
N GLY A 315 -15.14 -14.06 5.16
CA GLY A 315 -15.92 -13.51 4.06
C GLY A 315 -16.33 -12.05 4.25
N ALA A 316 -17.01 -11.51 3.24
CA ALA A 316 -17.38 -10.09 3.18
C ALA A 316 -18.16 -9.63 4.42
N SER A 317 -19.22 -10.36 4.77
CA SER A 317 -20.12 -9.99 5.86
C SER A 317 -19.47 -10.14 7.23
N HIS A 318 -18.70 -11.20 7.44
CA HIS A 318 -18.04 -11.45 8.72
C HIS A 318 -16.93 -10.43 9.02
N VAL A 319 -16.10 -10.11 8.02
CA VAL A 319 -14.94 -9.24 8.22
C VAL A 319 -15.31 -7.77 8.15
N PHE A 320 -16.17 -7.38 7.20
CA PHE A 320 -16.44 -5.96 6.90
C PHE A 320 -17.87 -5.51 7.22
N GLY A 321 -18.80 -6.43 7.50
CA GLY A 321 -20.17 -6.10 7.89
C GLY A 321 -20.27 -5.24 9.17
N PRO A 322 -19.55 -5.55 10.27
CA PRO A 322 -19.67 -4.82 11.52
C PRO A 322 -19.39 -3.31 11.42
N GLN A 323 -18.33 -2.91 10.68
CA GLN A 323 -18.00 -1.49 10.47
C GLN A 323 -19.04 -0.74 9.61
N LYS A 324 -19.87 -1.49 8.87
CA LYS A 324 -20.99 -1.00 8.04
C LYS A 324 -22.34 -1.04 8.77
N GLY A 325 -22.34 -1.32 10.08
CA GLY A 325 -23.54 -1.30 10.92
C GLY A 325 -24.25 -2.64 11.08
N ALA A 326 -23.69 -3.75 10.59
CA ALA A 326 -24.30 -5.06 10.77
C ALA A 326 -24.08 -5.60 12.20
N SER A 327 -25.17 -5.95 12.88
CA SER A 327 -25.13 -6.78 14.09
C SER A 327 -24.68 -8.22 13.79
N ALA A 328 -24.28 -8.96 14.83
CA ALA A 328 -23.85 -10.36 14.67
C ALA A 328 -24.92 -11.25 13.99
N ALA A 329 -26.21 -11.00 14.25
CA ALA A 329 -27.30 -11.74 13.59
C ALA A 329 -27.44 -11.33 12.11
N GLN A 330 -27.32 -10.03 11.80
CA GLN A 330 -27.36 -9.54 10.41
C GLN A 330 -26.15 -10.04 9.61
N VAL A 331 -24.97 -10.15 10.22
CA VAL A 331 -23.78 -10.73 9.58
C VAL A 331 -24.05 -12.15 9.08
N LEU A 332 -24.68 -13.00 9.90
CA LEU A 332 -25.03 -14.37 9.50
C LEU A 332 -26.08 -14.40 8.37
N ALA A 333 -27.08 -13.52 8.45
CA ALA A 333 -28.11 -13.41 7.42
C ALA A 333 -27.55 -12.91 6.08
N LEU A 334 -26.64 -11.92 6.12
CA LEU A 334 -25.97 -11.39 4.93
C LEU A 334 -25.03 -12.42 4.31
N ASP A 335 -24.26 -13.16 5.12
CA ASP A 335 -23.38 -14.22 4.61
C ASP A 335 -24.18 -15.31 3.87
N ALA A 336 -25.31 -15.72 4.44
CA ALA A 336 -26.24 -16.66 3.80
C ALA A 336 -26.85 -16.10 2.50
N ALA A 337 -27.24 -14.82 2.49
CA ALA A 337 -27.78 -14.16 1.30
C ALA A 337 -26.73 -14.05 0.18
N LEU A 338 -25.47 -13.75 0.51
CA LEU A 338 -24.36 -13.76 -0.45
C LEU A 338 -24.07 -15.16 -0.98
N GLY A 339 -24.15 -16.19 -0.13
CA GLY A 339 -24.00 -17.59 -0.54
C GLY A 339 -25.08 -18.01 -1.53
N HIS A 340 -26.33 -17.62 -1.25
CA HIS A 340 -27.47 -17.87 -2.14
C HIS A 340 -27.34 -17.15 -3.48
N PHE A 341 -26.85 -15.90 -3.47
CA PHE A 341 -26.52 -15.16 -4.69
C PHE A 341 -25.42 -15.84 -5.51
N ALA A 342 -24.38 -16.37 -4.86
CA ALA A 342 -23.32 -17.11 -5.54
C ALA A 342 -23.83 -18.42 -6.18
N ASP A 343 -24.73 -19.14 -5.50
CA ASP A 343 -25.35 -20.36 -6.05
C ASP A 343 -26.12 -20.08 -7.35
N HIS A 344 -26.95 -19.04 -7.36
CA HIS A 344 -27.67 -18.62 -8.57
C HIS A 344 -26.75 -18.07 -9.66
N SER A 345 -25.69 -17.35 -9.27
CA SER A 345 -24.68 -16.86 -10.22
C SER A 345 -23.97 -18.03 -10.91
N ALA A 346 -23.60 -19.07 -10.16
CA ALA A 346 -22.92 -20.25 -10.70
C ALA A 346 -23.81 -21.02 -11.69
N GLN A 347 -25.11 -21.09 -11.45
CA GLN A 347 -26.07 -21.69 -12.40
C GLN A 347 -26.14 -20.93 -13.72
N VAL A 348 -26.09 -19.59 -13.68
CA VAL A 348 -26.17 -18.76 -14.89
C VAL A 348 -24.84 -18.70 -15.65
N LEU A 349 -23.71 -18.65 -14.93
CA LEU A 349 -22.39 -18.43 -15.50
C LEU A 349 -21.61 -19.74 -15.76
N GLY A 350 -22.09 -20.87 -15.24
CA GLY A 350 -21.47 -22.19 -15.38
C GLY A 350 -20.19 -22.40 -14.55
N HIS A 351 -19.85 -21.47 -13.67
CA HIS A 351 -18.69 -21.56 -12.80
C HIS A 351 -18.91 -20.73 -11.53
N ASP A 352 -18.19 -21.06 -10.46
CA ASP A 352 -18.32 -20.41 -9.15
C ASP A 352 -17.01 -19.71 -8.76
N LEU A 353 -17.10 -18.43 -8.40
CA LEU A 353 -15.96 -17.60 -7.99
C LEU A 353 -16.06 -17.13 -6.53
N ARG A 354 -16.96 -17.69 -5.72
CA ARG A 354 -17.15 -17.23 -4.34
C ARG A 354 -15.87 -17.31 -3.49
N ASP A 355 -15.04 -18.33 -3.74
CA ASP A 355 -13.79 -18.57 -3.02
C ASP A 355 -12.57 -17.91 -3.68
N SER A 356 -12.75 -17.20 -4.79
CA SER A 356 -11.65 -16.51 -5.46
C SER A 356 -11.10 -15.37 -4.58
N PRO A 357 -9.78 -15.21 -4.43
CA PRO A 357 -9.20 -14.18 -3.56
C PRO A 357 -9.67 -12.76 -3.89
N GLY A 358 -10.30 -12.07 -2.95
CA GLY A 358 -10.86 -10.73 -3.15
C GLY A 358 -12.32 -10.70 -3.62
N SER A 359 -12.97 -11.86 -3.75
CA SER A 359 -14.41 -11.92 -4.03
C SER A 359 -15.27 -11.25 -2.95
N GLY A 360 -14.79 -11.21 -1.70
CA GLY A 360 -15.47 -10.51 -0.59
C GLY A 360 -15.24 -9.00 -0.55
N ALA A 361 -14.40 -8.47 -1.43
CA ALA A 361 -14.10 -7.05 -1.47
C ALA A 361 -15.38 -6.23 -1.66
N ALA A 362 -15.45 -5.10 -0.95
CA ALA A 362 -16.57 -4.16 -1.01
C ALA A 362 -17.97 -4.80 -0.85
N GLY A 363 -18.11 -5.70 0.14
CA GLY A 363 -19.40 -6.31 0.42
C GLY A 363 -19.85 -7.33 -0.64
N GLY A 364 -18.90 -7.93 -1.34
CA GLY A 364 -19.14 -8.89 -2.42
C GLY A 364 -19.19 -8.26 -3.82
N MET A 365 -19.01 -6.94 -3.98
CA MET A 365 -18.85 -6.34 -5.31
C MET A 365 -17.63 -6.92 -6.04
N GLY A 366 -16.58 -7.33 -5.31
CA GLY A 366 -15.44 -8.02 -5.92
C GLY A 366 -15.84 -9.30 -6.65
N PHE A 367 -16.75 -10.10 -6.08
CA PHE A 367 -17.33 -11.26 -6.73
C PHE A 367 -18.11 -10.87 -7.99
N ALA A 368 -18.99 -9.86 -7.91
CA ALA A 368 -19.74 -9.38 -9.08
C ALA A 368 -18.82 -8.90 -10.22
N ALA A 369 -17.77 -8.15 -9.89
CA ALA A 369 -16.81 -7.65 -10.86
C ALA A 369 -16.09 -8.81 -11.58
N LYS A 370 -15.67 -9.85 -10.85
CA LYS A 370 -15.04 -11.03 -11.48
C LYS A 370 -16.01 -11.83 -12.32
N ALA A 371 -17.17 -12.17 -11.75
CA ALA A 371 -18.11 -13.12 -12.33
C ALA A 371 -18.84 -12.53 -13.56
N TYR A 372 -19.20 -11.25 -13.51
CA TYR A 372 -20.03 -10.62 -14.55
C TYR A 372 -19.27 -9.64 -15.44
N LEU A 373 -18.28 -8.93 -14.89
CA LEU A 373 -17.48 -7.95 -15.65
C LEU A 373 -16.13 -8.51 -16.10
N LYS A 374 -15.82 -9.78 -15.76
CA LYS A 374 -14.53 -10.45 -16.03
C LYS A 374 -13.33 -9.61 -15.57
N ALA A 375 -13.51 -8.89 -14.46
CA ALA A 375 -12.54 -7.90 -14.04
C ALA A 375 -11.23 -8.53 -13.56
N ALA A 376 -10.11 -7.95 -13.99
CA ALA A 376 -8.79 -8.30 -13.46
C ALA A 376 -8.56 -7.60 -12.12
N PHE A 377 -7.95 -8.29 -11.16
CA PHE A 377 -7.61 -7.71 -9.85
C PHE A 377 -6.14 -7.35 -9.84
N ARG A 378 -5.85 -6.11 -9.46
CA ARG A 378 -4.50 -5.57 -9.38
C ARG A 378 -4.37 -4.77 -8.09
N ALA A 379 -3.16 -4.74 -7.53
CA ALA A 379 -2.89 -3.88 -6.38
C ALA A 379 -3.10 -2.42 -6.80
N GLY A 380 -3.72 -1.60 -5.94
CA GLY A 380 -4.06 -0.22 -6.32
C GLY A 380 -2.83 0.59 -6.72
N VAL A 381 -1.74 0.44 -5.96
CA VAL A 381 -0.45 1.06 -6.27
C VAL A 381 0.15 0.64 -7.61
N GLU A 382 -0.10 -0.59 -8.09
CA GLU A 382 0.40 -1.04 -9.40
C GLU A 382 -0.37 -0.39 -10.55
N VAL A 383 -1.68 -0.22 -10.37
CA VAL A 383 -2.51 0.49 -11.35
C VAL A 383 -2.09 1.96 -11.42
N VAL A 384 -1.88 2.60 -10.27
CA VAL A 384 -1.43 3.99 -10.23
C VAL A 384 -0.03 4.13 -10.83
N ALA A 385 0.91 3.24 -10.51
CA ALA A 385 2.26 3.25 -11.08
C ALA A 385 2.29 3.14 -12.61
N GLU A 386 1.38 2.34 -13.18
CA GLU A 386 1.25 2.25 -14.63
C GLU A 386 0.73 3.57 -15.22
N LEU A 387 -0.34 4.12 -14.66
CA LEU A 387 -0.97 5.32 -15.19
C LEU A 387 -0.09 6.56 -15.04
N THR A 388 0.64 6.70 -13.93
CA THR A 388 1.57 7.82 -13.69
C THR A 388 2.87 7.68 -14.49
N GLY A 389 3.04 6.57 -15.23
CA GLY A 389 4.25 6.29 -15.99
C GLY A 389 5.48 6.04 -15.12
N LEU A 390 5.30 5.63 -13.84
CA LEU A 390 6.39 5.43 -12.89
C LEU A 390 7.45 4.47 -13.42
N GLU A 391 7.04 3.34 -14.03
CA GLU A 391 7.99 2.36 -14.57
C GLU A 391 8.86 2.95 -15.69
N GLN A 392 8.29 3.81 -16.54
CA GLN A 392 9.01 4.52 -17.59
C GLN A 392 9.90 5.62 -17.02
N ALA A 393 9.43 6.35 -16.01
CA ALA A 393 10.18 7.39 -15.31
C ALA A 393 11.45 6.83 -14.66
N LEU A 394 11.39 5.59 -14.16
CA LEU A 394 12.51 4.92 -13.50
C LEU A 394 13.62 4.45 -14.44
N ILE A 395 13.40 4.42 -15.76
CA ILE A 395 14.44 4.06 -16.72
C ILE A 395 15.57 5.11 -16.65
N GLY A 396 16.76 4.66 -16.27
CA GLY A 396 17.94 5.51 -16.11
C GLY A 396 17.90 6.42 -14.89
N ALA A 397 16.99 6.20 -13.93
CA ALA A 397 16.96 6.97 -12.69
C ALA A 397 18.10 6.54 -11.75
N ASP A 398 18.71 7.51 -11.07
CA ASP A 398 19.77 7.30 -10.08
C ASP A 398 19.20 7.09 -8.67
N LEU A 399 18.04 7.68 -8.39
CA LEU A 399 17.41 7.68 -7.07
C LEU A 399 15.88 7.82 -7.20
N VAL A 400 15.16 7.16 -6.30
CA VAL A 400 13.73 7.41 -6.06
C VAL A 400 13.53 7.98 -4.67
N ILE A 401 12.76 9.05 -4.57
CA ILE A 401 12.23 9.54 -3.30
C ILE A 401 10.71 9.34 -3.28
N THR A 402 10.23 8.60 -2.28
CA THR A 402 8.79 8.38 -2.02
C THR A 402 8.45 8.88 -0.62
N GLY A 403 7.17 8.88 -0.28
CA GLY A 403 6.73 9.25 1.07
C GLY A 403 5.28 8.85 1.33
N GLU A 404 4.92 8.82 2.60
CA GLU A 404 3.53 8.76 3.08
C GLU A 404 3.44 9.41 4.47
N GLY A 405 2.24 9.77 4.92
CA GLY A 405 2.05 10.42 6.22
C GLY A 405 2.51 9.57 7.42
N ARG A 406 2.24 8.26 7.39
CA ARG A 406 2.65 7.31 8.43
C ARG A 406 3.23 6.05 7.80
N PHE A 407 4.52 5.83 8.03
CA PHE A 407 5.28 4.70 7.51
C PHE A 407 5.46 3.66 8.61
N ASP A 408 4.77 2.53 8.49
CA ASP A 408 4.63 1.52 9.55
C ASP A 408 4.53 0.08 8.99
N ALA A 409 4.35 -0.92 9.87
CA ALA A 409 4.18 -2.31 9.43
C ALA A 409 2.94 -2.54 8.53
N GLN A 410 1.96 -1.63 8.48
CA GLN A 410 0.84 -1.73 7.55
C GLN A 410 1.24 -1.36 6.13
N THR A 411 2.30 -0.58 5.94
CA THR A 411 2.85 -0.28 4.61
C THR A 411 3.24 -1.57 3.87
N LEU A 412 3.65 -2.62 4.59
CA LEU A 412 3.90 -3.96 4.03
C LEU A 412 2.67 -4.61 3.38
N ARG A 413 1.46 -4.12 3.66
CA ARG A 413 0.20 -4.65 3.15
C ARG A 413 -0.19 -4.10 1.78
N GLY A 414 0.72 -3.39 1.09
CA GLY A 414 0.51 -2.96 -0.30
C GLY A 414 0.42 -1.45 -0.52
N LYS A 415 0.73 -0.63 0.50
CA LYS A 415 0.68 0.83 0.36
C LYS A 415 1.74 1.38 -0.60
N THR A 416 1.57 2.66 -0.94
CA THR A 416 2.37 3.41 -1.91
C THR A 416 3.89 3.18 -1.81
N PRO A 417 4.59 3.39 -0.67
CA PRO A 417 6.03 3.22 -0.63
C PRO A 417 6.51 1.80 -0.98
N LEU A 418 5.75 0.77 -0.62
CA LEU A 418 6.09 -0.62 -0.96
C LEU A 418 5.91 -0.87 -2.46
N GLY A 419 4.83 -0.35 -3.06
CA GLY A 419 4.62 -0.48 -4.51
C GLY A 419 5.72 0.23 -5.29
N VAL A 420 6.07 1.46 -4.92
CA VAL A 420 7.20 2.21 -5.52
C VAL A 420 8.50 1.42 -5.39
N ALA A 421 8.78 0.86 -4.19
CA ALA A 421 9.96 0.02 -3.97
C ALA A 421 10.01 -1.19 -4.91
N ARG A 422 8.88 -1.88 -5.13
CA ARG A 422 8.79 -3.03 -6.03
C ARG A 422 9.05 -2.65 -7.49
N VAL A 423 8.57 -1.50 -7.95
CA VAL A 423 8.86 -1.02 -9.32
C VAL A 423 10.33 -0.62 -9.44
N ALA A 424 10.85 0.14 -8.47
CA ALA A 424 12.25 0.58 -8.46
C ALA A 424 13.25 -0.60 -8.39
N GLN A 425 12.94 -1.65 -7.63
CA GLN A 425 13.75 -2.86 -7.55
C GLN A 425 13.93 -3.55 -8.91
N ARG A 426 12.91 -3.56 -9.77
CA ARG A 426 13.02 -4.14 -11.13
C ARG A 426 14.07 -3.40 -11.97
N GLN A 427 14.24 -2.11 -11.72
CA GLN A 427 15.22 -1.24 -12.38
C GLN A 427 16.51 -1.06 -11.57
N GLN A 428 16.63 -1.74 -10.42
CA GLN A 428 17.76 -1.64 -9.48
C GLN A 428 18.04 -0.21 -8.98
N VAL A 429 17.01 0.63 -8.89
CA VAL A 429 17.14 2.02 -8.43
C VAL A 429 16.94 2.08 -6.90
N PRO A 430 17.84 2.75 -6.14
CA PRO A 430 17.69 2.90 -4.70
C PRO A 430 16.48 3.78 -4.34
N VAL A 431 15.83 3.48 -3.22
CA VAL A 431 14.60 4.15 -2.77
C VAL A 431 14.78 4.74 -1.39
N VAL A 432 14.54 6.04 -1.25
CA VAL A 432 14.50 6.75 0.03
C VAL A 432 13.07 7.15 0.36
N VAL A 433 12.64 6.91 1.60
CA VAL A 433 11.32 7.29 2.10
C VAL A 433 11.44 8.54 2.96
N LEU A 434 10.62 9.55 2.67
CA LEU A 434 10.35 10.67 3.57
C LEU A 434 8.96 10.48 4.16
N ALA A 435 8.88 10.22 5.46
CA ALA A 435 7.62 9.91 6.14
C ALA A 435 7.25 11.01 7.14
N GLY A 436 5.96 11.32 7.25
CA GLY A 436 5.47 12.22 8.31
C GLY A 436 5.81 11.67 9.70
N THR A 437 5.67 10.36 9.88
CA THR A 437 6.13 9.63 11.07
C THR A 437 6.63 8.24 10.68
N LEU A 438 7.73 7.80 11.29
CA LEU A 438 8.20 6.42 11.28
C LEU A 438 7.66 5.73 12.54
N ASP A 439 6.94 4.62 12.38
CA ASP A 439 6.28 3.92 13.48
C ASP A 439 6.68 2.44 13.54
N ASP A 440 6.25 1.73 14.58
CA ASP A 440 6.68 0.37 14.89
C ASP A 440 6.68 -0.57 13.67
N GLY A 441 7.83 -1.17 13.41
CA GLY A 441 8.01 -2.23 12.41
C GLY A 441 8.30 -1.75 10.99
N TYR A 442 8.45 -0.43 10.76
CA TYR A 442 8.83 0.13 9.47
C TYR A 442 10.18 -0.40 8.95
N GLU A 443 11.10 -0.79 9.84
CA GLU A 443 12.44 -1.29 9.48
C GLU A 443 12.38 -2.59 8.68
N GLN A 444 11.26 -3.30 8.75
CA GLN A 444 11.04 -4.50 7.94
C GLN A 444 11.03 -4.17 6.44
N LEU A 445 10.63 -2.97 6.04
CA LEU A 445 10.57 -2.54 4.64
C LEU A 445 11.95 -2.41 3.99
N TYR A 446 13.05 -2.34 4.76
CA TYR A 446 14.40 -2.40 4.19
C TYR A 446 14.67 -3.69 3.44
N ARG A 447 14.06 -4.81 3.87
CA ARG A 447 14.16 -6.10 3.17
C ARG A 447 13.33 -6.13 1.88
N HIS A 448 12.50 -5.12 1.65
CA HIS A 448 11.58 -5.00 0.53
C HIS A 448 11.95 -3.87 -0.44
N GLY A 449 13.21 -3.41 -0.41
CA GLY A 449 13.76 -2.49 -1.42
C GLY A 449 13.90 -1.05 -0.99
N ILE A 450 13.42 -0.70 0.21
CA ILE A 450 13.71 0.60 0.80
C ILE A 450 15.17 0.64 1.21
N SER A 451 15.88 1.67 0.77
CA SER A 451 17.31 1.88 1.05
C SER A 451 17.50 2.70 2.33
N ALA A 452 16.65 3.69 2.57
CA ALA A 452 16.63 4.49 3.80
C ALA A 452 15.23 5.09 4.03
N ALA A 453 14.92 5.42 5.29
CA ALA A 453 13.68 6.10 5.67
C ALA A 453 13.98 7.20 6.69
N PHE A 454 13.35 8.37 6.52
CA PHE A 454 13.54 9.54 7.36
C PHE A 454 12.19 10.11 7.81
N ALA A 455 12.08 10.47 9.09
CA ALA A 455 10.98 11.28 9.57
C ALA A 455 11.19 12.74 9.17
N LEU A 456 10.10 13.46 8.89
CA LEU A 456 10.17 14.88 8.55
C LEU A 456 10.68 15.74 9.71
N THR A 457 10.17 15.48 10.91
CA THR A 457 10.34 16.37 12.06
C THR A 457 11.79 16.43 12.55
N SER A 458 12.31 17.63 12.78
CA SER A 458 13.68 17.84 13.31
C SER A 458 13.76 17.80 14.84
N GLY A 459 12.61 17.62 15.52
CA GLY A 459 12.50 17.58 16.96
C GLY A 459 11.03 17.43 17.40
N PRO A 460 10.75 17.47 18.72
CA PRO A 460 9.39 17.39 19.23
C PRO A 460 8.52 18.52 18.69
N MET A 461 7.38 18.18 18.09
CA MET A 461 6.36 19.12 17.62
C MET A 461 4.97 18.51 17.72
N SER A 462 3.92 19.34 17.75
CA SER A 462 2.55 18.82 17.72
C SER A 462 2.19 18.31 16.32
N LEU A 463 1.23 17.38 16.24
CA LEU A 463 0.72 16.88 14.96
C LEU A 463 0.14 18.03 14.11
N GLU A 464 -0.59 18.96 14.73
CA GLU A 464 -1.16 20.12 14.03
C GLU A 464 -0.08 21.01 13.41
N GLN A 465 1.02 21.26 14.14
CA GLN A 465 2.17 21.98 13.60
C GLN A 465 2.82 21.19 12.47
N ALA A 466 3.00 19.88 12.64
CA ALA A 466 3.62 19.03 11.63
C ALA A 466 2.81 19.02 10.33
N CYS A 467 1.47 18.93 10.41
CA CYS A 467 0.60 18.98 9.23
C CYS A 467 0.60 20.36 8.56
N ARG A 468 0.62 21.44 9.35
CA ARG A 468 0.64 22.81 8.84
C ARG A 468 1.95 23.16 8.13
N ASP A 469 3.07 22.72 8.71
CA ASP A 469 4.42 23.05 8.24
C ASP A 469 5.00 21.94 7.34
N ALA A 470 4.20 20.93 6.99
CA ALA A 470 4.63 19.72 6.28
C ALA A 470 5.43 20.01 5.00
N SER A 471 5.03 21.03 4.23
CA SER A 471 5.71 21.41 2.99
C SER A 471 7.14 21.90 3.25
N ALA A 472 7.34 22.77 4.24
CA ALA A 472 8.66 23.25 4.63
C ALA A 472 9.53 22.12 5.21
N LEU A 473 8.94 21.24 6.02
CA LEU A 473 9.65 20.08 6.58
C LEU A 473 10.08 19.07 5.50
N LEU A 474 9.23 18.82 4.50
CA LEU A 474 9.56 17.98 3.34
C LEU A 474 10.70 18.57 2.53
N HIS A 475 10.62 19.87 2.23
CA HIS A 475 11.68 20.60 1.56
C HIS A 475 13.02 20.46 2.30
N ASP A 476 13.04 20.78 3.60
CA ASP A 476 14.26 20.73 4.40
C ASP A 476 14.84 19.32 4.46
N ARG A 477 13.99 18.30 4.66
CA ARG A 477 14.45 16.92 4.75
C ARG A 477 14.95 16.40 3.39
N ALA A 478 14.32 16.79 2.29
CA ALA A 478 14.80 16.44 0.94
C ALA A 478 16.16 17.07 0.66
N ARG A 479 16.37 18.34 1.02
CA ARG A 479 17.68 19.02 0.93
C ARG A 479 18.75 18.27 1.74
N ASP A 480 18.45 17.91 2.99
CA ASP A 480 19.40 17.21 3.85
C ASP A 480 19.79 15.82 3.28
N VAL A 481 18.82 15.09 2.72
CA VAL A 481 19.07 13.82 2.02
C VAL A 481 19.97 14.04 0.79
N ALA A 482 19.73 15.09 0.01
CA ALA A 482 20.55 15.40 -1.15
C ALA A 482 22.00 15.74 -0.77
N LEU A 483 22.20 16.54 0.28
CA LEU A 483 23.53 16.86 0.82
C LEU A 483 24.26 15.59 1.28
N LEU A 484 23.56 14.70 2.00
CA LEU A 484 24.12 13.42 2.43
C LEU A 484 24.52 12.56 1.21
N TRP A 485 23.64 12.42 0.23
CA TRP A 485 23.89 11.63 -0.98
C TRP A 485 25.09 12.15 -1.78
N GLN A 486 25.17 13.47 -1.97
CA GLN A 486 26.30 14.12 -2.63
C GLN A 486 27.61 13.88 -1.88
N SER A 487 27.59 13.94 -0.54
CA SER A 487 28.79 13.69 0.27
C SER A 487 29.28 12.24 0.18
N ALA A 488 28.36 11.28 0.03
CA ALA A 488 28.68 9.86 -0.11
C ALA A 488 29.19 9.51 -1.52
N ALA A 489 28.68 10.19 -2.56
CA ALA A 489 29.10 9.97 -3.94
C ALA A 489 30.47 10.61 -4.29
N GLY A 490 30.94 11.57 -3.48
CA GLY A 490 32.19 12.31 -3.70
C GLY A 490 33.49 11.61 -3.24
N HIS A 491 33.48 10.30 -2.98
CA HIS A 491 34.65 9.53 -2.52
C HIS A 491 34.97 8.30 -3.36
#